data_AF-A0A969TE37-F1
#
_entry.id   AF-A0A969TE37-F1
#
_cell.length_a   1.000
_cell.length_b   1.000
_cell.length_c   1.000
_cell.angle_alpha   90.00
_cell.angle_beta   90.00
_cell.angle_gamma   90.00
#
_symmetry.space_group_name_H-M   'P 1'
#
loop_
_entity.id
_entity.type
_entity.pdbx_description
1 polymer ?
#
loop_
_entity_poly.entity_id
_entity_poly.type
_entity_poly.pdbx_seq_one_letter_code
_entity_poly.pdbx_strand_id
1 'polypeptide(L)'
;MTTFKPIHNTYDPNRDDRPKLVSIGVSLITYEVHHIIQDDRHIEIPVEDEVVYLTVPREILHLPCGGASYDIIADLLEAQGYLRKHWSIMSVWECTPEDQHPF
;
A
#
# COMPACT_ATOMS: atom_id res chain seq x y z
N MET A 1 28.63 14.36 33.85
CA MET A 1 27.98 13.92 32.59
C MET A 1 26.67 14.67 32.47
N THR A 2 26.65 15.74 31.70
CA THR A 2 25.46 16.59 31.52
C THR A 2 24.53 15.95 30.52
N THR A 3 23.37 15.52 31.00
CA THR A 3 22.27 14.97 30.20
C THR A 3 21.75 16.08 29.28
N PHE A 4 22.13 16.03 28.00
CA PHE A 4 21.65 16.96 26.99
C PHE A 4 20.18 16.63 26.70
N LYS A 5 19.25 17.33 27.35
CA LYS A 5 17.85 17.32 26.94
C LYS A 5 17.75 18.19 25.69
N PRO A 6 17.28 17.68 24.54
CA PRO A 6 17.08 18.53 23.37
C PRO A 6 16.08 19.63 23.73
N ILE A 7 16.50 20.88 23.51
CA ILE A 7 15.68 22.06 23.70
C ILE A 7 14.54 21.97 22.67
N HIS A 8 13.31 21.82 23.14
CA HIS A 8 12.13 21.91 22.28
C HIS A 8 12.19 23.25 21.51
N ASN A 9 12.04 23.23 20.18
CA ASN A 9 12.05 24.36 19.23
C ASN A 9 13.39 24.83 18.60
N THR A 10 14.47 24.06 18.59
CA THR A 10 15.57 24.34 17.63
C THR A 10 15.20 23.85 16.23
N TYR A 11 15.27 24.74 15.24
CA TYR A 11 15.17 24.39 13.81
C TYR A 11 16.28 23.39 13.46
N ASP A 12 15.90 22.20 13.03
CA ASP A 12 16.83 21.17 12.53
C ASP A 12 16.65 21.10 11.01
N PRO A 13 17.66 21.47 10.21
CA PRO A 13 17.59 21.44 8.76
C PRO A 13 17.45 20.03 8.18
N ASN A 14 17.69 18.98 8.98
CA ASN A 14 17.47 17.59 8.59
C ASN A 14 16.13 17.04 9.10
N ARG A 15 15.31 17.88 9.74
CA ARG A 15 14.00 17.48 10.23
C ARG A 15 13.05 17.30 9.06
N ASP A 16 12.72 16.04 8.80
CA ASP A 16 11.64 15.70 7.90
C ASP A 16 10.29 15.87 8.63
N ASP A 17 9.57 16.93 8.31
CA ASP A 17 8.23 17.21 8.83
C ASP A 17 7.12 16.39 8.13
N ARG A 18 7.47 15.58 7.13
CA ARG A 18 6.51 14.71 6.45
C ARG A 18 6.03 13.59 7.37
N PRO A 19 4.80 13.09 7.18
CA PRO A 19 4.28 12.00 7.99
C PRO A 19 5.14 10.75 7.81
N LYS A 20 5.59 10.16 8.93
CA LYS A 20 6.40 8.93 8.94
C LYS A 20 5.59 7.70 8.54
N LEU A 21 4.29 7.73 8.81
CA LEU A 21 3.33 6.68 8.46
C LEU A 21 2.28 7.27 7.52
N VAL A 22 1.94 6.53 6.48
CA VAL A 22 0.91 6.89 5.50
C VAL A 22 -0.11 5.77 5.41
N SER A 23 -1.37 6.14 5.19
CA SER A 23 -2.41 5.19 4.86
C SER A 23 -2.40 4.97 3.35
N ILE A 24 -2.48 3.72 2.93
CA ILE A 24 -2.50 3.33 1.52
C ILE A 24 -3.71 2.45 1.23
N GLY A 25 -4.24 2.59 0.03
CA GLY A 25 -5.16 1.62 -0.58
C GLY A 25 -4.38 0.70 -1.51
N VAL A 26 -4.69 -0.59 -1.45
CA VAL A 26 -4.10 -1.64 -2.28
C VAL A 26 -5.23 -2.36 -2.98
N SER A 27 -5.28 -2.31 -4.31
CA SER A 27 -6.20 -3.12 -5.10
C SER A 27 -5.56 -4.47 -5.40
N LEU A 28 -6.26 -5.54 -5.04
CA LEU A 28 -5.89 -6.92 -5.26
C LEU A 28 -6.82 -7.53 -6.32
N ILE A 29 -6.25 -8.17 -7.32
CA ILE A 29 -7.00 -9.06 -8.22
C ILE A 29 -6.93 -10.45 -7.62
N THR A 30 -8.07 -11.04 -7.29
CA THR A 30 -8.14 -12.43 -6.83
C THR A 30 -8.11 -13.40 -8.02
N TYR A 31 -7.38 -14.51 -7.87
CA TYR A 31 -7.30 -15.59 -8.85
C TYR A 31 -8.42 -16.62 -8.71
N GLU A 32 -9.45 -16.34 -7.92
CA GLU A 32 -10.67 -17.13 -8.05
C GLU A 32 -11.20 -16.91 -9.47
N VAL A 33 -11.55 -18.00 -10.14
CA VAL A 33 -12.06 -17.99 -11.51
C VAL A 33 -13.44 -18.61 -11.49
N HIS A 34 -14.46 -17.84 -11.87
CA HIS A 34 -15.78 -18.38 -12.13
C HIS A 34 -15.77 -18.99 -13.53
N HIS A 35 -16.11 -20.26 -13.60
CA HIS A 35 -16.28 -20.98 -14.85
C HIS A 35 -17.74 -20.89 -15.27
N ILE A 36 -17.99 -20.25 -16.41
CA ILE A 36 -19.31 -20.24 -17.04
C ILE A 36 -19.23 -20.92 -18.40
N ILE A 37 -20.31 -21.63 -18.75
CA ILE A 37 -20.50 -22.16 -20.10
C ILE A 37 -21.48 -21.22 -20.81
N GLN A 38 -21.01 -20.56 -21.86
CA GLN A 38 -21.83 -19.70 -22.72
C GLN A 38 -21.60 -20.12 -24.17
N ASP A 39 -22.67 -20.46 -24.88
CA ASP A 39 -22.63 -20.88 -26.30
C ASP A 39 -21.62 -22.02 -26.59
N ASP A 40 -21.61 -23.06 -25.74
CA ASP A 40 -20.65 -24.19 -25.80
C ASP A 40 -19.17 -23.80 -25.64
N ARG A 41 -18.89 -22.57 -25.18
CA ARG A 41 -17.55 -22.10 -24.87
C ARG A 41 -17.36 -21.98 -23.37
N HIS A 42 -16.19 -22.43 -22.93
CA HIS A 42 -15.73 -22.28 -21.55
C HIS A 42 -15.13 -20.88 -21.38
N ILE A 43 -15.73 -20.07 -20.51
CA ILE A 43 -15.26 -18.72 -20.20
C ILE A 43 -14.80 -18.68 -18.74
N GLU A 44 -13.60 -18.17 -18.54
CA GLU A 44 -12.97 -17.95 -17.25
C GLU A 44 -13.10 -16.47 -16.88
N ILE A 45 -13.78 -16.17 -15.77
CA ILE A 45 -13.98 -14.80 -15.28
C ILE A 45 -13.25 -14.64 -13.94
N PRO A 46 -12.28 -13.73 -13.81
CA PRO A 46 -11.64 -13.42 -12.53
C PRO A 46 -12.67 -12.82 -11.57
N VAL A 47 -12.69 -13.30 -10.33
CA VAL A 47 -13.89 -13.23 -9.51
C VAL A 47 -14.06 -11.92 -8.78
N GLU A 48 -13.06 -11.35 -8.11
CA GLU A 48 -13.26 -10.04 -7.46
C GLU A 48 -11.96 -9.22 -7.40
N ASP A 49 -12.12 -7.91 -7.60
CA ASP A 49 -11.14 -6.91 -7.19
C ASP A 49 -11.41 -6.54 -5.73
N GLU A 50 -10.50 -6.90 -4.83
CA GLU A 50 -10.57 -6.52 -3.42
C GLU A 50 -9.74 -5.26 -3.18
N VAL A 51 -10.19 -4.37 -2.28
CA VAL A 51 -9.40 -3.22 -1.85
C VAL A 51 -9.08 -3.35 -0.37
N VAL A 52 -7.77 -3.39 -0.06
CA VAL A 52 -7.26 -3.49 1.31
C VAL A 52 -6.59 -2.17 1.68
N TYR A 53 -6.88 -1.69 2.89
CA TYR A 53 -6.26 -0.49 3.44
C TYR A 53 -5.20 -0.84 4.48
N LEU A 54 -4.00 -0.28 4.31
CA LEU A 54 -2.86 -0.52 5.19
C LEU A 54 -2.27 0.80 5.68
N THR A 55 -1.70 0.80 6.89
CA THR A 55 -0.84 1.88 7.36
C THR A 55 0.61 1.41 7.29
N VAL A 56 1.43 2.09 6.49
CA VAL A 56 2.82 1.71 6.24
C VAL A 56 3.76 2.91 6.44
N PRO A 57 5.05 2.66 6.76
CA PRO A 57 6.09 3.67 6.64
C PRO A 57 6.05 4.39 5.28
N ARG A 58 6.17 5.72 5.28
CA ARG A 58 6.14 6.54 4.06
C ARG A 58 7.16 6.08 3.01
N GLU A 59 8.32 5.60 3.45
CA GLU A 59 9.40 5.10 2.60
C GLU A 59 9.00 3.85 1.79
N ILE A 60 8.01 3.07 2.25
CA ILE A 60 7.49 1.91 1.51
C ILE A 60 6.69 2.38 0.30
N LEU A 61 5.99 3.52 0.38
CA LEU A 61 5.20 4.07 -0.72
C LEU A 61 6.04 4.96 -1.65
N HIS A 62 7.05 5.63 -1.10
CA HIS A 62 7.86 6.63 -1.79
C HIS A 62 9.31 6.18 -1.90
N LEU A 63 9.57 5.05 -2.57
CA LEU A 63 10.92 4.57 -2.79
C LEU A 63 11.75 5.55 -3.65
N PRO A 64 13.08 5.59 -3.50
CA PRO A 64 13.95 6.49 -4.28
C PRO A 64 13.87 6.30 -5.80
N CYS A 65 13.44 5.12 -6.26
CA CYS A 65 13.25 4.79 -7.67
C CYS A 65 11.87 5.20 -8.23
N GLY A 66 11.00 5.79 -7.42
CA GLY A 66 9.66 6.20 -7.80
C GLY A 66 8.68 5.02 -7.75
N GLY A 67 7.90 4.95 -6.68
CA GLY A 67 6.84 3.97 -6.52
C GLY A 67 6.86 3.23 -5.19
N ALA A 68 5.82 2.42 -4.98
CA ALA A 68 5.68 1.62 -3.77
C ALA A 68 6.52 0.34 -3.85
N SER A 69 6.93 -0.19 -2.70
CA SER A 69 7.55 -1.51 -2.58
C SER A 69 6.46 -2.58 -2.54
N TYR A 70 6.13 -3.14 -3.70
CA TYR A 70 5.06 -4.13 -3.82
C TYR A 70 5.40 -5.43 -3.07
N ASP A 71 6.67 -5.81 -3.02
CA ASP A 71 7.13 -6.99 -2.27
C ASP A 71 6.88 -6.85 -0.77
N ILE A 72 7.24 -5.70 -0.18
CA ILE A 72 7.04 -5.43 1.25
C ILE A 72 5.54 -5.34 1.56
N ILE A 73 4.75 -4.68 0.69
CA ILE A 73 3.30 -4.62 0.85
C ILE A 73 2.72 -6.05 0.79
N ALA A 74 3.23 -6.89 -0.10
CA ALA A 74 2.78 -8.26 -0.21
C ALA A 74 3.16 -9.11 1.01
N ASP A 75 4.33 -8.91 1.62
CA ASP A 75 4.72 -9.56 2.88
C ASP A 75 3.78 -9.13 4.03
N LEU A 76 3.41 -7.85 4.09
CA LEU A 76 2.49 -7.33 5.09
C LEU A 76 1.08 -7.91 4.94
N LEU A 77 0.59 -8.03 3.71
CA LEU A 77 -0.69 -8.67 3.40
C LEU A 77 -0.67 -10.15 3.78
N GLU A 78 0.41 -10.87 3.47
CA GLU A 78 0.58 -12.28 3.84
C GLU A 78 0.57 -12.48 5.37
N ALA A 79 1.20 -11.57 6.12
CA ALA A 79 1.15 -11.57 7.58
C ALA A 79 -0.27 -11.31 8.16
N GLN A 80 -1.16 -10.69 7.39
CA GLN A 80 -2.56 -10.48 7.73
C GLN A 80 -3.48 -11.63 7.29
N GLY A 81 -2.95 -12.65 6.62
CA GLY A 81 -3.68 -13.83 6.16
C GLY A 81 -4.00 -13.85 4.66
N TYR A 82 -3.61 -12.82 3.91
CA TYR A 82 -3.78 -12.79 2.46
C TYR A 82 -2.70 -13.65 1.79
N LEU A 83 -3.00 -14.92 1.52
CA LEU A 83 -2.07 -15.86 0.88
C LEU A 83 -1.75 -15.45 -0.56
N ARG A 84 -0.47 -15.15 -0.85
CA ARG A 84 0.02 -14.65 -2.16
C ARG A 84 -0.40 -15.48 -3.38
N LYS A 85 -0.66 -16.78 -3.21
CA LYS A 85 -1.11 -17.66 -4.29
C LYS A 85 -2.53 -17.36 -4.81
N HIS A 86 -3.32 -16.57 -4.07
CA HIS A 86 -4.72 -16.32 -4.39
C HIS A 86 -4.98 -14.91 -4.94
N TRP A 87 -3.96 -14.05 -5.03
CA TRP A 87 -4.13 -12.68 -5.50
C TRP A 87 -2.87 -12.09 -6.12
N SER A 88 -3.02 -10.97 -6.81
CA SER A 88 -1.92 -10.09 -7.22
C SER A 88 -2.27 -8.63 -6.96
N ILE A 89 -1.27 -7.82 -6.60
CA ILE A 89 -1.46 -6.36 -6.46
C ILE A 89 -1.61 -5.76 -7.84
N MET A 90 -2.75 -5.13 -8.10
CA MET A 90 -3.02 -4.38 -9.32
C MET A 90 -2.50 -2.95 -9.20
N SER A 91 -2.82 -2.27 -8.09
CA SER A 91 -2.42 -0.88 -7.87
C SER A 91 -2.30 -0.55 -6.38
N VAL A 92 -1.48 0.45 -6.08
CA VAL A 92 -1.27 1.00 -4.75
C VAL A 92 -1.38 2.53 -4.84
N TRP A 93 -2.10 3.15 -3.91
CA TRP A 93 -2.24 4.61 -3.85
C TRP A 93 -2.20 5.12 -2.41
N GLU A 94 -1.71 6.34 -2.21
CA GLU A 94 -1.80 7.04 -0.92
C GLU A 94 -3.25 7.46 -0.67
N CYS A 95 -3.77 7.21 0.52
CA CYS A 95 -5.03 7.79 0.96
C CYS A 95 -4.76 9.24 1.39
N THR A 96 -4.74 10.17 0.42
CA THR A 96 -4.68 11.60 0.71
C THR A 96 -6.06 12.11 1.14
N PRO A 97 -6.17 12.84 2.26
CA PRO A 97 -7.41 13.55 2.59
C PRO A 97 -7.79 14.51 1.46
N GLU A 98 -9.08 14.67 1.18
CA GLU A 98 -9.63 15.43 0.05
C GLU A 98 -9.06 16.88 -0.06
N ASP A 99 -8.62 17.47 1.05
CA ASP A 99 -8.07 18.82 1.13
C ASP A 99 -6.57 18.95 0.80
N GLN A 100 -5.88 17.85 0.45
CA GLN A 100 -4.43 17.82 0.20
C GLN A 100 -4.03 17.44 -1.23
N HIS A 101 -4.92 17.54 -2.21
CA HIS A 101 -4.53 17.40 -3.62
C HIS A 101 -3.78 18.65 -4.09
N PRO A 102 -2.52 18.54 -4.57
CA PRO A 102 -1.90 19.63 -5.30
C PRO A 102 -2.58 19.72 -6.67
N PHE A 103 -3.27 20.82 -6.92
CA PHE A 103 -3.64 21.25 -8.28
C PHE A 103 -2.38 21.60 -9.08
#